data_AF-A0A559V1A4-F1
#
_entry.id   AF-A0A559V1A4-F1
#
_cell.length_a   1.000
_cell.length_b   1.000
_cell.length_c   1.000
_cell.angle_alpha   90.00
_cell.angle_beta   90.00
_cell.angle_gamma   90.00
#
_symmetry.space_group_name_H-M   'P 1'
#
loop_
_entity.id
_entity.type
_entity.pdbx_description
1 polymer ?
#
loop_
_entity_poly.entity_id
_entity_poly.type
_entity_poly.pdbx_seq_one_letter_code
_entity_poly.pdbx_strand_id
1 'polypeptide(L)'
;MTFPGRLAAHTRTARSLAALGDRELAELVAAGEPLGTGIGGRAVRLLVDGHPVFVKRVPLTDLERLPGNRRSTANLFALPSYCHYGIGSPGFTAWRELAAHTLTTEGVSAGGFPGFPLLHHWRVLPDEPRPLPGELADVERAVAYWGAGVRERLEALRTASASLTLFLEHVPHTLHD
;
A
#
# COMPACT_ATOMS: atom_id res chain seq x y z
N MET A 1 22.04 7.44 9.92
CA MET A 1 22.15 5.96 10.02
C MET A 1 23.07 5.46 8.90
N THR A 2 24.04 4.59 9.19
CA THR A 2 24.89 4.00 8.13
C THR A 2 24.11 2.96 7.33
N PHE A 3 24.54 2.64 6.11
CA PHE A 3 23.87 1.64 5.27
C PHE A 3 23.79 0.25 5.94
N PRO A 4 24.86 -0.29 6.56
CA PRO A 4 24.76 -1.52 7.35
C PRO A 4 23.80 -1.40 8.55
N GLY A 5 23.80 -0.24 9.24
CA GLY A 5 22.89 0.02 10.34
C GLY A 5 21.42 0.04 9.90
N ARG A 6 21.15 0.56 8.70
CA ARG A 6 19.83 0.57 8.07
C ARG A 6 19.32 -0.84 7.78
N LEU A 7 20.13 -1.70 7.17
CA LEU A 7 19.75 -3.09 6.90
C LEU A 7 19.56 -3.90 8.19
N ALA A 8 20.36 -3.63 9.22
CA ALA A 8 20.19 -4.26 10.54
C ALA A 8 18.88 -3.84 11.21
N ALA A 9 18.53 -2.54 11.18
CA ALA A 9 17.25 -2.03 11.67
C ALA A 9 16.08 -2.66 10.89
N HIS A 10 16.18 -2.70 9.55
CA HIS A 10 15.18 -3.34 8.71
C HIS A 10 14.96 -4.81 9.08
N THR A 11 16.03 -5.58 9.25
CA THR A 11 15.95 -7.01 9.60
C THR A 11 15.29 -7.22 10.97
N ARG A 12 15.60 -6.37 11.94
CA ARG A 12 15.00 -6.42 13.29
C ARG A 12 13.51 -6.12 13.22
N THR A 13 13.13 -4.99 12.62
CA THR A 13 11.73 -4.58 12.46
C THR A 13 10.92 -5.62 11.69
N ALA A 14 11.47 -6.17 10.60
CA ALA A 14 10.84 -7.22 9.81
C ALA A 14 10.57 -8.48 10.64
N ARG A 15 11.52 -8.89 11.48
CA ARG A 15 11.37 -10.05 12.38
C ARG A 15 10.27 -9.81 13.42
N SER A 16 10.26 -8.64 14.05
CA SER A 16 9.25 -8.30 15.06
C SER A 16 7.85 -8.27 14.48
N LEU A 17 7.67 -7.68 13.29
CA LEU A 17 6.39 -7.68 12.58
C LEU A 17 5.96 -9.09 12.13
N ALA A 18 6.89 -9.92 11.65
CA ALA A 18 6.59 -11.27 11.20
C ALA A 18 6.18 -12.23 12.33
N ALA A 19 6.55 -11.91 13.58
CA ALA A 19 6.16 -12.68 14.75
C ALA A 19 4.69 -12.44 15.17
N LEU A 20 4.06 -11.38 14.68
CA LEU A 20 2.69 -11.01 15.02
C LEU A 20 1.68 -11.71 14.10
N GLY A 21 0.56 -12.14 14.68
CA GLY A 21 -0.60 -12.61 13.94
C GLY A 21 -1.42 -11.47 13.32
N ASP A 22 -2.38 -11.82 12.45
CA ASP A 22 -3.20 -10.84 11.73
C ASP A 22 -4.00 -9.92 12.68
N ARG A 23 -4.51 -10.47 13.80
CA ARG A 23 -5.22 -9.67 14.81
C ARG A 23 -4.30 -8.66 15.50
N GLU A 24 -3.12 -9.10 15.92
CA GLU A 24 -2.14 -8.23 16.59
C GLU A 24 -1.62 -7.14 15.65
N LEU A 25 -1.39 -7.46 14.37
CA LEU A 25 -1.05 -6.47 13.35
C LEU A 25 -2.19 -5.47 13.12
N ALA A 26 -3.44 -5.92 13.08
CA ALA A 26 -4.58 -5.02 12.94
C ALA A 26 -4.72 -4.06 14.13
N GLU A 27 -4.57 -4.57 15.37
CA GLU A 27 -4.57 -3.77 16.59
C GLU A 27 -3.42 -2.76 16.62
N LEU A 28 -2.21 -3.18 16.25
CA LEU A 28 -1.03 -2.31 16.16
C LEU A 28 -1.25 -1.17 15.16
N VAL A 29 -1.83 -1.47 14.00
CA VAL A 29 -2.16 -0.46 12.97
C VAL A 29 -3.27 0.47 13.43
N ALA A 30 -4.27 -0.03 14.16
CA ALA A 30 -5.36 0.79 14.69
C ALA A 30 -4.90 1.76 15.79
N ALA A 31 -3.87 1.39 16.57
CA ALA A 31 -3.29 2.22 17.62
C ALA A 31 -2.28 3.27 17.11
N GLY A 32 -1.87 3.19 15.84
CA GLY A 32 -0.90 4.11 15.25
C GLY A 32 -1.47 5.50 14.98
N GLU A 33 -0.58 6.47 14.80
CA GLU A 33 -0.90 7.86 14.48
C GLU A 33 -1.31 8.00 13.00
N PRO A 34 -2.52 8.47 12.69
CA PRO A 34 -2.94 8.68 11.31
C PRO A 34 -2.12 9.79 10.65
N LEU A 35 -1.55 9.51 9.47
CA LEU A 35 -0.80 10.51 8.68
C LEU A 35 -1.63 11.12 7.55
N GLY A 36 -2.71 10.46 7.12
CA GLY A 36 -3.59 10.96 6.07
C GLY A 36 -4.29 9.87 5.28
N THR A 37 -5.20 10.30 4.40
CA THR A 37 -5.93 9.45 3.45
C THR A 37 -5.86 10.08 2.06
N GLY A 38 -5.65 9.28 1.03
CA GLY A 38 -5.71 9.71 -0.36
C GLY A 38 -5.96 8.54 -1.30
N ILE A 39 -5.71 8.75 -2.59
CA ILE A 39 -5.95 7.78 -3.65
C ILE A 39 -5.19 6.46 -3.43
N GLY A 40 -3.95 6.55 -2.98
CA GLY A 40 -3.12 5.39 -2.64
C GLY A 40 -3.53 4.69 -1.34
N GLY A 41 -4.65 5.05 -0.73
CA GLY A 41 -5.14 4.50 0.52
C GLY A 41 -4.76 5.35 1.74
N ARG A 42 -4.64 4.70 2.89
CA ARG A 42 -4.42 5.36 4.19
C ARG A 42 -3.01 5.17 4.68
N ALA A 43 -2.49 6.18 5.35
CA ALA A 43 -1.17 6.15 5.95
C ALA A 43 -1.28 6.25 7.48
N VAL A 44 -0.50 5.44 8.18
CA VAL A 44 -0.37 5.43 9.63
C VAL A 44 1.11 5.39 9.99
N ARG A 45 1.51 6.15 11.00
CA ARG A 45 2.82 6.04 11.64
C ARG A 45 2.69 5.22 12.91
N LEU A 46 3.58 4.26 13.11
CA LEU A 46 3.65 3.50 14.36
C LEU A 46 5.09 3.25 14.76
N LEU A 47 5.30 2.80 16.00
CA LEU A 47 6.59 2.39 16.51
C LEU A 47 6.64 0.86 16.61
N VAL A 48 7.70 0.25 16.06
CA VAL A 48 8.05 -1.16 16.27
C VAL A 48 9.40 -1.19 16.96
N ASP A 49 9.44 -1.70 18.20
CA ASP A 49 10.66 -1.71 19.03
C ASP A 49 11.36 -0.34 19.08
N GLY A 50 10.57 0.74 19.22
CA GLY A 50 11.06 2.12 19.23
C GLY A 50 11.48 2.69 17.87
N HIS A 51 11.35 1.94 16.77
CA HIS A 51 11.67 2.41 15.42
C HIS A 51 10.39 2.88 14.70
N PRO A 52 10.39 4.08 14.09
CA PRO A 52 9.24 4.57 13.33
C PRO A 52 9.06 3.75 12.04
N VAL A 53 7.83 3.32 11.82
CA VAL A 53 7.38 2.57 10.63
C VAL A 53 6.24 3.34 9.99
N PHE A 54 6.34 3.53 8.68
CA PHE A 54 5.27 4.07 7.86
C PHE A 54 4.42 2.90 7.36
N VAL A 55 3.13 2.91 7.65
CA VAL A 55 2.20 1.88 7.20
C VAL A 55 1.28 2.45 6.14
N LYS A 56 1.31 1.83 4.95
CA LYS A 56 0.38 2.11 3.87
C LYS A 56 -0.69 1.03 3.82
N ARG A 57 -1.96 1.42 3.87
CA ARG A 57 -3.12 0.52 3.73
C ARG A 57 -3.81 0.80 2.41
N VAL A 58 -3.63 -0.11 1.45
CA VAL A 58 -4.19 -0.02 0.11
C VAL A 58 -5.43 -0.91 0.04
N PRO A 59 -6.62 -0.39 -0.34
CA PRO A 59 -7.81 -1.22 -0.47
C PRO A 59 -7.56 -2.39 -1.42
N LEU A 60 -7.96 -3.58 -1.01
CA LEU A 60 -7.79 -4.82 -1.76
C LEU A 60 -9.17 -5.39 -2.09
N THR A 61 -9.54 -5.33 -3.36
CA THR A 61 -10.87 -5.75 -3.81
C THR A 61 -11.05 -7.26 -3.76
N ASP A 62 -12.30 -7.72 -3.76
CA ASP A 62 -12.61 -9.16 -3.77
C ASP A 62 -12.08 -9.86 -5.03
N LEU A 63 -12.10 -9.18 -6.17
CA LEU A 63 -11.50 -9.67 -7.42
C LEU A 63 -9.99 -9.92 -7.24
N GLU A 64 -9.27 -9.00 -6.60
CA GLU A 64 -7.84 -9.12 -6.32
C GLU A 64 -7.52 -10.20 -5.26
N ARG A 65 -8.49 -10.56 -4.43
CA ARG A 65 -8.37 -11.61 -3.40
C ARG A 65 -8.62 -13.02 -3.89
N LEU A 66 -9.18 -13.20 -5.10
CA LEU A 66 -9.40 -14.51 -5.67
C LEU A 66 -8.07 -15.31 -5.73
N PRO A 67 -8.09 -16.63 -5.47
CA PRO A 67 -6.87 -17.43 -5.43
C PRO A 67 -5.96 -17.28 -6.66
N GLY A 68 -6.54 -17.19 -7.87
CA GLY A 68 -5.80 -17.00 -9.11
C GLY A 68 -5.22 -15.59 -9.32
N ASN A 69 -5.68 -14.60 -8.55
CA ASN A 69 -5.26 -13.19 -8.67
C ASN A 69 -4.33 -12.76 -7.53
N ARG A 70 -4.09 -13.61 -6.54
CA ARG A 70 -3.20 -13.30 -5.42
C ARG A 70 -1.80 -12.96 -5.94
N ARG A 71 -1.31 -11.76 -5.58
CA ARG A 71 -0.03 -11.19 -6.05
C ARG A 71 0.04 -10.96 -7.56
N SER A 72 -1.07 -11.04 -8.29
CA SER A 72 -1.10 -10.77 -9.73
C SER A 72 -0.94 -9.27 -9.99
N THR A 73 -0.01 -8.92 -10.87
CA THR A 73 0.17 -7.56 -11.39
C THR A 73 -0.64 -7.33 -12.67
N ALA A 74 -1.49 -8.27 -13.08
CA ALA A 74 -2.31 -8.14 -14.27
C ALA A 74 -3.30 -6.97 -14.18
N ASN A 75 -3.76 -6.50 -15.34
CA ASN A 75 -4.83 -5.52 -15.46
C ASN A 75 -6.20 -6.19 -15.26
N LEU A 76 -6.57 -6.47 -14.01
CA LEU A 76 -7.77 -7.27 -13.70
C LEU A 76 -9.09 -6.59 -14.11
N PHE A 77 -9.09 -5.27 -14.25
CA PHE A 77 -10.26 -4.47 -14.61
C PHE A 77 -10.20 -3.97 -16.07
N ALA A 78 -9.24 -4.45 -16.87
CA ALA A 78 -9.02 -4.03 -18.26
C ALA A 78 -8.97 -2.49 -18.44
N LEU A 79 -8.42 -1.78 -17.45
CA LEU A 79 -8.32 -0.33 -17.48
C LEU A 79 -7.36 0.16 -18.58
N PRO A 80 -7.58 1.35 -19.15
CA PRO A 80 -6.62 1.93 -20.08
C PRO A 80 -5.22 2.11 -19.45
N SER A 81 -4.17 2.00 -20.25
CA SER A 81 -2.78 2.05 -19.77
C SER A 81 -2.38 3.38 -19.12
N TYR A 82 -3.07 4.48 -19.44
CA TYR A 82 -2.83 5.76 -18.77
C TYR A 82 -3.35 5.79 -17.33
N CYS A 83 -4.27 4.90 -16.95
CA CYS A 83 -4.70 4.73 -15.56
C CYS A 83 -3.61 4.07 -14.67
N HIS A 84 -2.43 3.77 -15.21
CA HIS A 84 -1.27 3.39 -14.39
C HIS A 84 -0.47 4.60 -13.89
N TYR A 85 -0.44 5.68 -14.65
CA TYR A 85 0.52 6.78 -14.48
C TYR A 85 -0.23 8.12 -14.51
N GLY A 86 -1.06 8.36 -13.50
CA GLY A 86 -1.85 9.59 -13.41
C GLY A 86 -2.09 10.03 -11.97
N ILE A 87 -1.85 11.30 -11.69
CA ILE A 87 -2.36 11.96 -10.48
C ILE A 87 -3.89 11.91 -10.59
N GLY A 88 -4.58 11.47 -9.54
CA GLY A 88 -6.04 11.30 -9.61
C GLY A 88 -6.50 9.94 -10.13
N SER A 89 -5.60 9.01 -10.45
CA SER A 89 -5.96 7.77 -11.15
C SER A 89 -6.60 6.72 -10.24
N PRO A 90 -7.59 5.93 -10.72
CA PRO A 90 -8.16 4.81 -9.96
C PRO A 90 -7.14 3.68 -9.64
N GLY A 91 -5.98 3.69 -10.31
CA GLY A 91 -4.94 2.68 -10.14
C GLY A 91 -5.39 1.29 -10.57
N PHE A 92 -4.45 0.35 -10.56
CA PHE A 92 -4.68 -1.02 -11.05
C PHE A 92 -4.95 -1.96 -9.89
N THR A 93 -3.92 -2.68 -9.45
CA THR A 93 -4.01 -3.63 -8.35
C THR A 93 -3.10 -3.20 -7.22
N ALA A 94 -3.53 -3.40 -5.98
CA ALA A 94 -2.70 -3.19 -4.80
C ALA A 94 -1.45 -4.08 -4.84
N TRP A 95 -1.53 -5.25 -5.47
CA TRP A 95 -0.41 -6.18 -5.65
C TRP A 95 0.77 -5.59 -6.41
N ARG A 96 0.54 -4.63 -7.33
CA ARG A 96 1.63 -3.92 -8.00
C ARG A 96 2.47 -3.09 -7.03
N GLU A 97 1.85 -2.52 -6.00
CA GLU A 97 2.59 -1.79 -4.97
C GLU A 97 3.49 -2.73 -4.17
N LEU A 98 2.98 -3.89 -3.76
CA LEU A 98 3.79 -4.91 -3.10
C LEU A 98 4.93 -5.39 -4.00
N ALA A 99 4.67 -5.65 -5.28
CA ALA A 99 5.70 -6.08 -6.22
C ALA A 99 6.81 -5.02 -6.36
N ALA A 100 6.44 -3.75 -6.48
CA ALA A 100 7.40 -2.64 -6.56
C ALA A 100 8.25 -2.54 -5.29
N HIS A 101 7.62 -2.53 -4.11
CA HIS A 101 8.34 -2.42 -2.84
C HIS A 101 9.20 -3.65 -2.51
N THR A 102 8.79 -4.84 -2.96
CA THR A 102 9.61 -6.07 -2.85
C THR A 102 10.86 -5.94 -3.72
N LEU A 103 10.67 -5.60 -5.01
CA LEU A 103 11.77 -5.44 -5.97
C LEU A 103 12.79 -4.39 -5.51
N THR A 104 12.32 -3.23 -5.03
CA THR A 104 13.22 -2.18 -4.58
C THR A 104 13.93 -2.55 -3.26
N THR A 105 13.26 -3.24 -2.34
CA THR A 105 13.87 -3.72 -1.09
C THR A 105 14.96 -4.74 -1.34
N GLU A 106 14.73 -5.69 -2.27
CA GLU A 106 15.73 -6.67 -2.69
C GLU A 106 16.92 -5.98 -3.36
N GLY A 107 16.66 -5.03 -4.27
CA GLY A 107 17.70 -4.24 -4.93
C GLY A 107 18.57 -3.45 -3.95
N VAL A 108 17.95 -2.78 -2.97
CA VAL A 108 18.69 -2.10 -1.89
C VAL A 108 19.51 -3.11 -1.10
N SER A 109 18.92 -4.23 -0.67
CA SER A 109 19.60 -5.24 0.14
C SER A 109 20.80 -5.89 -0.57
N ALA A 110 20.76 -5.97 -1.90
CA ALA A 110 21.85 -6.45 -2.74
C ALA A 110 22.96 -5.41 -3.01
N GLY A 111 22.89 -4.22 -2.40
CA GLY A 111 23.86 -3.13 -2.61
C GLY A 111 23.56 -2.25 -3.82
N GLY A 112 22.34 -2.33 -4.38
CA GLY A 112 21.86 -1.42 -5.42
C GLY A 112 21.53 -0.02 -4.89
N PHE A 113 20.75 0.74 -5.65
CA PHE A 113 20.44 2.13 -5.33
C PHE A 113 19.77 2.26 -3.95
N PRO A 114 20.38 2.97 -2.98
CA PRO A 114 19.91 2.96 -1.59
C PRO A 114 18.72 3.89 -1.32
N GLY A 115 18.28 4.70 -2.30
CA GLY A 115 17.27 5.73 -2.09
C GLY A 115 15.82 5.26 -1.99
N PHE A 116 15.55 3.96 -2.16
CA PHE A 116 14.21 3.41 -1.95
C PHE A 116 13.97 3.03 -0.49
N PRO A 117 12.81 3.37 0.12
CA PRO A 117 12.46 2.90 1.46
C PRO A 117 12.29 1.37 1.48
N LEU A 118 12.70 0.75 2.59
CA LEU A 118 12.65 -0.71 2.75
C LEU A 118 11.26 -1.18 3.21
N LEU A 119 10.75 -2.25 2.61
CA LEU A 119 9.53 -2.95 3.04
C LEU A 119 9.85 -3.94 4.15
N HIS A 120 9.59 -3.58 5.40
CA HIS A 120 9.83 -4.45 6.56
C HIS A 120 8.89 -5.67 6.58
N HIS A 121 7.61 -5.48 6.27
CA HIS A 121 6.62 -6.55 6.29
C HIS A 121 5.40 -6.18 5.44
N TRP A 122 4.55 -7.15 5.14
CA TRP A 122 3.22 -6.89 4.58
C TRP A 122 2.23 -7.97 4.99
N ARG A 123 0.95 -7.59 5.06
CA ARG A 123 -0.14 -8.51 5.36
C ARG A 123 -1.43 -8.06 4.67
N VAL A 124 -2.28 -9.00 4.30
CA VAL A 124 -3.68 -8.69 3.98
C VAL A 124 -4.44 -8.71 5.30
N LEU A 125 -5.01 -7.58 5.68
CA LEU A 125 -5.76 -7.44 6.93
C LEU A 125 -7.22 -7.11 6.63
N PRO A 126 -8.18 -7.56 7.47
CA PRO A 126 -9.55 -7.09 7.40
C PRO A 126 -9.61 -5.56 7.45
N ASP A 127 -10.56 -5.00 6.73
CA ASP A 127 -10.81 -3.57 6.72
C ASP A 127 -12.29 -3.27 6.56
N GLU A 128 -12.68 -2.06 6.96
CA GLU A 128 -14.03 -1.59 6.74
C GLU A 128 -14.13 -0.94 5.36
N PRO A 129 -15.21 -1.21 4.59
CA PRO A 129 -15.52 -0.44 3.40
C PRO A 129 -15.54 1.07 3.70
N ARG A 130 -14.97 1.86 2.80
CA ARG A 130 -14.87 3.32 2.94
C ARG A 130 -15.36 4.02 1.68
N PRO A 131 -15.83 5.28 1.80
CA PRO A 131 -16.04 6.12 0.65
C PRO A 131 -14.78 6.22 -0.22
N LEU A 132 -14.98 6.42 -1.52
CA LEU A 132 -13.88 6.71 -2.42
C LEU A 132 -13.18 8.03 -2.02
N PRO A 133 -11.86 8.14 -2.25
CA PRO A 133 -11.13 9.40 -2.13
C PRO A 133 -11.82 10.50 -2.93
N GLY A 134 -11.72 11.76 -2.49
CA GLY A 134 -12.47 12.89 -3.07
C GLY A 134 -12.26 13.04 -4.58
N GLU A 135 -11.07 12.72 -5.08
CA GLU A 135 -10.71 12.76 -6.51
C GLU A 135 -11.46 11.72 -7.35
N LEU A 136 -11.97 10.66 -6.73
CA LEU A 136 -12.68 9.54 -7.35
C LEU A 136 -14.13 9.40 -6.85
N ALA A 137 -14.58 10.29 -5.96
CA ALA A 137 -15.90 10.22 -5.33
C ALA A 137 -17.04 10.43 -6.34
N ASP A 138 -16.81 11.25 -7.37
CA ASP A 138 -17.73 11.40 -8.50
C ASP A 138 -17.40 10.35 -9.58
N VAL A 139 -18.07 9.19 -9.48
CA VAL A 139 -17.88 8.05 -10.39
C VAL A 139 -18.21 8.42 -11.82
N GLU A 140 -19.24 9.23 -12.07
CA GLU A 140 -19.64 9.63 -13.43
C GLU A 140 -18.56 10.50 -14.07
N ARG A 141 -18.05 11.48 -13.33
CA ARG A 141 -16.94 12.32 -13.79
C ARG A 141 -15.67 11.50 -14.00
N ALA A 142 -15.35 10.57 -13.10
CA ALA A 142 -14.19 9.70 -13.24
C ALA A 142 -14.31 8.82 -14.50
N VAL A 143 -15.48 8.27 -14.78
CA VAL A 143 -15.76 7.48 -15.99
C VAL A 143 -15.67 8.35 -17.25
N ALA A 144 -16.20 9.57 -17.22
CA ALA A 144 -16.10 10.50 -18.35
C ALA A 144 -14.64 10.87 -18.69
N TYR A 145 -13.79 10.99 -17.67
CA TYR A 145 -12.39 11.36 -17.84
C TYR A 145 -11.47 10.18 -18.17
N TRP A 146 -11.61 9.08 -17.42
CA TRP A 146 -10.71 7.92 -17.50
C TRP A 146 -11.24 6.76 -18.36
N GLY A 147 -12.50 6.83 -18.81
CA GLY A 147 -13.15 5.83 -19.65
C GLY A 147 -14.08 4.86 -18.90
N ALA A 148 -14.94 4.18 -19.66
CA ALA A 148 -16.02 3.31 -19.15
C ALA A 148 -15.56 2.19 -18.21
N GLY A 149 -14.37 1.62 -18.43
CA GLY A 149 -13.82 0.53 -17.61
C GLY A 149 -13.53 0.90 -16.15
N VAL A 150 -13.48 2.20 -15.81
CA VAL A 150 -13.17 2.65 -14.45
C VAL A 150 -14.30 2.39 -13.46
N ARG A 151 -15.55 2.33 -13.91
CA ARG A 151 -16.71 2.16 -13.01
C ARG A 151 -16.58 0.91 -12.14
N GLU A 152 -16.32 -0.23 -12.76
CA GLU A 152 -16.21 -1.51 -12.05
C GLU A 152 -15.09 -1.49 -11.01
N ARG A 153 -13.96 -0.85 -11.34
CA ARG A 153 -12.85 -0.66 -10.40
C ARG A 153 -13.26 0.18 -9.20
N LEU A 154 -13.92 1.32 -9.42
CA LEU A 154 -14.36 2.21 -8.35
C LEU A 154 -15.41 1.57 -7.44
N GLU A 155 -16.37 0.85 -8.03
CA GLU A 155 -17.37 0.11 -7.25
C GLU A 155 -16.73 -0.99 -6.41
N ALA A 156 -15.79 -1.74 -6.97
CA ALA A 156 -15.05 -2.76 -6.23
C ALA A 156 -14.21 -2.16 -5.08
N LEU A 157 -13.61 -0.99 -5.28
CA LEU A 157 -12.90 -0.26 -4.23
C LEU A 157 -13.83 0.19 -3.10
N ARG A 158 -15.03 0.67 -3.45
CA ARG A 158 -16.03 1.15 -2.48
C ARG A 158 -16.51 0.05 -1.52
N THR A 159 -16.56 -1.20 -1.99
CA THR A 159 -17.00 -2.35 -1.19
C THR A 159 -15.86 -3.17 -0.61
N ALA A 160 -14.59 -2.76 -0.81
CA ALA A 160 -13.44 -3.53 -0.36
C ALA A 160 -13.45 -3.71 1.17
N SER A 161 -13.47 -4.97 1.62
CA SER A 161 -13.49 -5.34 3.04
C SER A 161 -12.11 -5.75 3.59
N ALA A 162 -11.06 -5.46 2.84
CA ALA A 162 -9.69 -5.83 3.17
C ALA A 162 -8.72 -4.80 2.59
N SER A 163 -7.56 -4.70 3.23
CA SER A 163 -6.47 -3.86 2.77
C SER A 163 -5.18 -4.66 2.70
N LEU A 164 -4.43 -4.45 1.63
CA LEU A 164 -3.01 -4.79 1.59
C LEU A 164 -2.26 -3.76 2.43
N THR A 165 -1.76 -4.22 3.57
CA THR A 165 -1.05 -3.40 4.56
C THR A 165 0.44 -3.59 4.37
N LEU A 166 1.14 -2.52 4.01
CA LEU A 166 2.57 -2.47 3.75
C LEU A 166 3.25 -1.73 4.90
N PHE A 167 4.17 -2.40 5.59
CA PHE A 167 4.97 -1.81 6.67
C PHE A 167 6.33 -1.41 6.10
N LEU A 168 6.52 -0.11 5.89
CA LEU A 168 7.63 0.49 5.19
C LEU A 168 8.52 1.30 6.16
N GLU A 169 9.76 1.50 5.77
CA GLU A 169 10.66 2.44 6.43
C GLU A 169 10.06 3.84 6.45
N HIS A 170 10.05 4.47 7.61
CA HIS A 170 9.56 5.84 7.77
C HIS A 170 10.64 6.84 7.33
N VAL A 171 10.30 7.66 6.33
CA VAL A 171 11.13 8.79 5.89
C VAL A 171 10.58 10.07 6.55
N PRO A 172 11.35 10.73 7.44
CA PRO A 172 10.82 11.79 8.30
C PRO A 172 10.67 13.16 7.62
N HIS A 173 11.00 13.28 6.34
CA HIS A 173 10.95 14.53 5.59
C HIS A 173 10.04 14.36 4.38
N THR A 174 9.16 15.33 4.17
CA THR A 174 8.39 15.48 2.93
C THR A 174 8.99 16.59 2.08
N LEU A 175 8.59 16.68 0.80
CA LEU A 175 9.08 17.73 -0.10
C LEU A 175 8.67 19.15 0.34
N HIS A 176 7.64 19.26 1.18
CA HIS A 176 7.09 20.53 1.65
C HIS A 176 7.80 21.08 2.89
N ASP A 177 8.63 20.27 3.54
CA ASP A 177 9.45 20.64 4.70
C ASP A 177 10.80 21.19 4.26
#